data_AF-A0A2V2RT13-F1
#
_entry.id   AF-A0A2V2RT13-F1
#
_cell.length_a   1.000
_cell.length_b   1.000
_cell.length_c   1.000
_cell.angle_alpha   90.00
_cell.angle_beta   90.00
_cell.angle_gamma   90.00
#
_symmetry.space_group_name_H-M   'P 1'
#
loop_
_entity.id
_entity.type
_entity.pdbx_description
1 polymer ?
#
loop_
_entity_poly.entity_id
_entity_poly.type
_entity_poly.pdbx_seq_one_letter_code
_entity_poly.pdbx_strand_id
1 'polypeptide(L)'
;MSESLIPDFEKIHHAIEGIGKERLILILGTLAWVLGLGISYFFYGVGAKEDKLQRVAPRIFYILKSKLWFDEIYNFYVAQIQQRFANLLSLLDTVLISGLIVRGSAGIVGLIGLGARKLHVGSLHVYVYWFLIGLILFSAFALGWF
;
A
#
# COMPACT_ATOMS: atom_id res chain seq x y z
N MET A 1 -39.63 30.89 -26.89
CA MET A 1 -39.58 32.09 -26.02
C MET A 1 -38.87 31.72 -24.71
N SER A 2 -37.61 31.31 -24.78
CA SER A 2 -36.82 30.89 -23.60
C SER A 2 -35.30 31.12 -23.77
N GLU A 3 -34.82 31.45 -24.97
CA GLU A 3 -33.39 31.65 -25.25
C GLU A 3 -32.86 33.06 -24.89
N SER A 4 -33.72 34.02 -24.53
CA SER A 4 -33.29 35.40 -24.23
C SER A 4 -33.04 35.70 -22.74
N LEU A 5 -33.42 34.81 -21.82
CA LEU A 5 -33.32 35.06 -20.37
C LEU A 5 -32.01 34.57 -19.73
N ILE A 6 -31.35 33.59 -20.35
CA ILE A 6 -30.09 32.97 -19.86
C ILE A 6 -28.88 33.93 -19.98
N PRO A 7 -28.63 34.61 -21.12
CA PRO A 7 -27.48 35.52 -21.25
C PRO A 7 -27.57 36.78 -20.38
N ASP A 8 -28.77 37.16 -19.95
CA ASP A 8 -29.00 38.30 -19.05
C ASP A 8 -28.76 37.90 -17.58
N PHE A 9 -29.10 36.67 -17.19
CA PHE A 9 -28.83 36.14 -15.85
C PHE A 9 -27.34 35.95 -15.58
N GLU A 10 -26.57 35.52 -16.58
CA GLU A 10 -25.12 35.32 -16.49
C GLU A 10 -24.36 36.66 -16.39
N LYS A 11 -24.81 37.68 -17.15
CA LYS A 11 -24.32 39.07 -17.02
C LYS A 11 -24.67 39.71 -15.69
N ILE A 12 -25.86 39.47 -15.16
CA ILE A 12 -26.30 39.99 -13.85
C ILE A 12 -25.58 39.27 -12.70
N HIS A 13 -25.34 37.96 -12.81
CA HIS A 13 -24.55 37.19 -11.84
C HIS A 13 -23.09 37.68 -11.78
N HIS A 14 -22.44 37.89 -12.93
CA HIS A 14 -21.10 38.45 -12.99
C HIS A 14 -21.02 39.95 -12.61
N ALA A 15 -22.06 40.76 -12.89
CA ALA A 15 -22.11 42.16 -12.47
C ALA A 15 -22.40 42.36 -10.96
N ILE A 16 -23.15 41.44 -10.34
CA ILE A 16 -23.46 41.46 -8.91
C ILE A 16 -22.35 40.78 -8.06
N GLU A 17 -21.57 39.87 -8.65
CA GLU A 17 -20.42 39.23 -7.97
C GLU A 17 -19.13 40.04 -8.02
N GLY A 18 -18.83 40.71 -9.14
CA GLY A 18 -17.45 41.14 -9.47
C GLY A 18 -16.88 42.40 -8.81
N ILE A 19 -17.63 43.16 -8.00
CA ILE A 19 -17.10 44.45 -7.48
C ILE A 19 -17.33 44.66 -5.98
N GLY A 20 -18.40 44.07 -5.42
CA GLY A 20 -18.75 44.20 -4.00
C GLY A 20 -18.38 42.98 -3.15
N LYS A 21 -18.76 41.77 -3.61
CA LYS A 21 -18.62 40.54 -2.83
C LYS A 21 -17.18 40.06 -2.69
N GLU A 22 -16.41 40.09 -3.78
CA GLU A 22 -14.98 39.74 -3.73
C GLU A 22 -14.22 40.64 -2.75
N ARG A 23 -14.48 41.96 -2.81
CA ARG A 23 -13.90 42.93 -1.90
C ARG A 23 -14.36 42.73 -0.45
N LEU A 24 -15.63 42.39 -0.23
CA LEU A 24 -16.16 42.07 1.10
C LEU A 24 -15.55 40.79 1.66
N ILE A 25 -15.41 39.72 0.86
CA ILE A 25 -14.76 38.47 1.27
C ILE A 25 -13.29 38.73 1.62
N LEU A 26 -12.59 39.54 0.82
CA LEU A 26 -11.21 39.93 1.10
C LEU A 26 -11.10 40.76 2.38
N ILE A 27 -11.99 41.73 2.59
CA ILE A 27 -12.00 42.56 3.80
C ILE A 27 -12.35 41.70 5.02
N LEU A 28 -13.38 40.87 4.95
CA LEU A 28 -13.81 40.00 6.05
C LEU A 28 -12.75 38.94 6.37
N GLY A 29 -12.11 38.35 5.35
CA GLY A 29 -11.03 37.39 5.52
C GLY A 29 -9.78 38.02 6.13
N THR A 30 -9.39 39.20 5.64
CA THR A 30 -8.25 39.96 6.21
C THR A 30 -8.56 40.39 7.64
N LEU A 31 -9.79 40.85 7.91
CA LEU A 31 -10.23 41.24 9.25
C LEU A 31 -10.25 40.03 10.20
N ALA A 32 -10.78 38.89 9.77
CA ALA A 32 -10.78 37.65 10.55
C ALA A 32 -9.34 37.19 10.86
N TRP A 33 -8.42 37.33 9.91
CA TRP A 33 -7.01 37.01 10.11
C TRP A 33 -6.34 37.97 11.11
N VAL A 34 -6.51 39.28 10.95
CA VAL A 34 -5.95 40.29 11.89
C VAL A 34 -6.53 40.11 13.29
N LEU A 35 -7.84 39.89 13.41
CA LEU A 35 -8.49 39.64 14.70
C LEU A 35 -8.02 38.31 15.31
N GLY A 36 -7.90 37.24 14.51
CA GLY A 36 -7.39 35.96 14.96
C GLY A 36 -5.96 36.05 15.49
N LEU A 37 -5.09 36.79 14.79
CA LEU A 37 -3.74 37.07 15.24
C LEU A 37 -3.70 37.95 16.49
N GLY A 38 -4.53 38.99 16.56
CA GLY A 38 -4.62 39.86 17.74
C GLY A 38 -5.10 39.10 18.98
N ILE A 39 -6.13 38.26 18.83
CA ILE A 39 -6.64 37.40 19.90
C ILE A 39 -5.57 36.38 20.31
N SER A 40 -4.90 35.75 19.34
CA SER A 40 -3.82 34.80 19.62
C SER A 40 -2.67 35.46 20.38
N TYR A 41 -2.23 36.65 19.94
CA TYR A 41 -1.18 37.42 20.58
C TYR A 41 -1.55 37.86 21.99
N PHE A 42 -2.80 38.30 22.24
CA PHE A 42 -3.25 38.67 23.58
C PHE A 42 -3.41 37.45 24.50
N PHE A 43 -3.93 36.35 23.95
CA PHE A 43 -4.18 35.12 24.70
C PHE A 43 -2.86 34.42 25.07
N TYR A 44 -1.97 34.17 24.12
CA TYR A 44 -0.70 33.48 24.37
C TYR A 44 0.42 34.41 24.83
N GLY A 45 0.48 35.67 24.38
CA GLY A 45 1.53 36.62 24.75
C GLY A 45 2.93 36.23 24.30
N VAL A 46 3.88 37.17 24.35
CA VAL A 46 5.30 36.89 24.08
C VAL A 46 5.91 36.24 25.33
N GLY A 47 6.27 34.96 25.23
CA GLY A 47 7.02 34.26 26.28
C GLY A 47 6.20 33.55 27.36
N ALA A 48 4.94 33.20 27.10
CA ALA A 48 4.19 32.34 28.01
C ALA A 48 4.85 30.94 28.12
N LYS A 49 5.30 30.60 29.33
CA LYS A 49 5.88 29.28 29.66
C LYS A 49 4.81 28.22 29.89
N GLU A 50 3.57 28.62 30.10
CA GLU A 50 2.44 27.73 30.33
C GLU A 50 1.31 28.04 29.36
N ASP A 51 0.70 26.98 28.84
CA ASP A 51 -0.37 27.06 27.86
C ASP A 51 -1.67 27.53 28.54
N LYS A 52 -2.06 28.80 28.32
CA LYS A 52 -3.26 29.36 28.97
C LYS A 52 -4.52 28.59 28.59
N LEU A 53 -4.54 27.94 27.43
CA LEU A 53 -5.67 27.12 26.99
C LEU A 53 -5.84 25.88 27.88
N GLN A 54 -4.74 25.32 28.39
CA GLN A 54 -4.76 24.21 29.35
C GLN A 54 -5.39 24.62 30.70
N ARG A 55 -5.19 25.88 31.14
CA ARG A 55 -5.76 26.39 32.39
C ARG A 55 -7.25 26.74 32.28
N VAL A 56 -7.67 27.33 31.16
CA VAL A 56 -9.06 27.79 30.97
C VAL A 56 -9.99 26.65 30.56
N ALA A 57 -9.52 25.74 29.70
CA ALA A 57 -10.34 24.65 29.17
C ALA A 57 -9.52 23.35 29.04
N PRO A 58 -9.16 22.70 30.17
CA PRO A 58 -8.30 21.52 30.18
C PRO A 58 -8.86 20.35 29.35
N ARG A 59 -10.19 20.21 29.31
CA ARG A 59 -10.86 19.14 28.54
C ARG A 59 -10.72 19.34 27.03
N ILE A 60 -10.92 20.58 26.55
CA ILE A 60 -10.81 20.92 25.12
C ILE A 60 -9.35 20.86 24.70
N PHE A 61 -8.45 21.37 25.54
CA PHE A 61 -7.01 21.26 25.33
C PHE A 61 -6.56 19.79 25.20
N TYR A 62 -7.04 18.90 26.06
CA TYR A 62 -6.71 17.48 25.98
C TYR A 62 -7.19 16.84 24.67
N ILE A 63 -8.40 17.17 24.21
CA ILE A 63 -8.97 16.67 22.95
C ILE A 63 -8.21 17.20 21.71
N LEU A 64 -7.86 18.49 21.70
CA LEU A 64 -7.05 19.09 20.63
C LEU A 64 -5.62 18.52 20.65
N LYS A 65 -5.04 18.34 21.84
CA LYS A 65 -3.71 17.74 22.02
C LYS A 65 -3.69 16.28 21.60
N SER A 66 -4.76 15.53 21.86
CA SER A 66 -4.90 14.14 21.41
C SER A 66 -5.26 14.03 19.92
N LYS A 67 -5.11 15.11 19.13
CA LYS A 67 -5.41 15.18 17.69
C LYS A 67 -6.73 14.51 17.32
N LEU A 68 -7.76 14.68 18.15
CA LEU A 68 -9.10 14.09 17.94
C LEU A 68 -9.11 12.55 17.80
N TRP A 69 -8.11 11.85 18.33
CA TRP A 69 -7.97 10.38 18.27
C TRP A 69 -7.85 9.78 16.87
N PHE A 70 -7.57 10.59 15.84
CA PHE A 70 -7.38 10.08 14.49
C PHE A 70 -6.21 9.10 14.39
N ASP A 71 -5.09 9.43 15.05
CA ASP A 71 -3.89 8.59 15.05
C ASP A 71 -4.18 7.23 15.74
N GLU A 72 -4.92 7.21 16.85
CA GLU A 72 -5.30 6.00 17.57
C GLU A 72 -6.26 5.11 16.77
N ILE A 73 -7.28 5.69 16.14
CA ILE A 73 -8.26 4.94 15.32
C ILE A 73 -7.57 4.35 14.10
N TYR A 74 -6.69 5.12 13.45
CA TYR A 74 -5.92 4.65 12.30
C TYR A 74 -4.99 3.50 12.69
N ASN A 75 -4.24 3.66 13.79
CA ASN A 75 -3.36 2.61 14.30
C ASN A 75 -4.14 1.36 14.69
N PHE A 76 -5.32 1.51 15.31
CA PHE A 76 -6.19 0.38 15.61
C PHE A 76 -6.63 -0.36 14.34
N TYR A 77 -7.09 0.38 13.32
CA TYR A 77 -7.49 -0.18 12.04
C TYR A 77 -6.34 -0.96 11.38
N VAL A 78 -5.17 -0.33 11.27
CA VAL A 78 -4.00 -0.95 10.65
C VAL A 78 -3.56 -2.19 11.44
N ALA A 79 -3.47 -2.08 12.76
CA ALA A 79 -3.00 -3.18 13.60
C ALA A 79 -3.99 -4.37 13.65
N GLN A 80 -5.30 -4.10 13.66
CA GLN A 80 -6.29 -5.18 13.81
C GLN A 80 -6.72 -5.80 12.49
N ILE A 81 -6.83 -5.00 11.43
CA ILE A 81 -7.39 -5.47 10.15
C ILE A 81 -6.27 -5.70 9.15
N GLN A 82 -5.49 -4.66 8.86
CA GLN A 82 -4.46 -4.73 7.82
C GLN A 82 -3.36 -5.72 8.19
N GLN A 83 -2.89 -5.74 9.43
CA GLN A 83 -1.82 -6.64 9.85
C GLN A 83 -2.23 -8.11 9.78
N ARG A 84 -3.47 -8.45 10.15
CA ARG A 84 -3.96 -9.85 10.05
C ARG A 84 -4.04 -10.31 8.61
N PHE A 85 -4.53 -9.44 7.71
CA PHE A 85 -4.58 -9.73 6.29
C PHE A 85 -3.18 -9.88 5.69
N ALA A 86 -2.24 -9.00 6.05
CA ALA A 86 -0.84 -9.08 5.64
C ALA A 86 -0.19 -10.40 6.10
N ASN A 87 -0.46 -10.82 7.35
CA ASN A 87 0.05 -12.09 7.87
C ASN A 87 -0.53 -13.28 7.11
N LEU A 88 -1.84 -13.28 6.79
CA LEU A 88 -2.45 -14.35 5.97
C LEU A 88 -1.83 -14.42 4.58
N LEU A 89 -1.62 -13.27 3.94
CA LEU A 89 -1.01 -13.21 2.62
C LEU A 89 0.45 -13.68 2.65
N SER A 90 1.19 -13.32 3.71
CA SER A 90 2.57 -13.79 3.93
C SER A 90 2.63 -15.30 4.17
N LEU A 91 1.68 -15.87 4.90
CA LEU A 91 1.57 -17.32 5.06
C LEU A 91 1.27 -18.01 3.73
N LEU A 92 0.34 -17.44 2.93
CA LEU A 92 -0.01 -17.98 1.62
C LEU A 92 1.19 -17.97 0.67
N ASP A 93 1.92 -16.85 0.61
CA ASP A 93 3.15 -16.71 -0.18
C ASP A 93 4.23 -17.72 0.24
N THR A 94 4.46 -17.85 1.54
CA THR A 94 5.45 -18.78 2.08
C THR A 94 5.08 -20.23 1.77
N VAL A 95 3.81 -20.60 1.88
CA VAL A 95 3.34 -21.97 1.60
C VAL A 95 3.34 -22.26 0.09
N LEU A 96 2.80 -21.37 -0.73
CA LEU A 96 2.68 -21.59 -2.17
C LEU A 96 3.99 -21.37 -2.91
N ILE A 97 4.60 -20.19 -2.77
CA ILE A 97 5.80 -19.87 -3.54
C ILE A 97 7.00 -20.58 -2.95
N SER A 98 7.32 -20.29 -1.69
CA SER A 98 8.53 -20.85 -1.07
C SER A 98 8.42 -22.35 -0.78
N GLY A 99 7.26 -22.82 -0.34
CA GLY A 99 6.99 -24.22 -0.04
C GLY A 99 6.80 -25.06 -1.30
N LEU A 100 5.70 -24.82 -2.03
CA LEU A 100 5.31 -25.69 -3.14
C LEU A 100 6.20 -25.49 -4.37
N ILE A 101 6.39 -24.24 -4.82
CA ILE A 101 7.13 -23.99 -6.07
C ILE A 101 8.63 -24.22 -5.84
N VAL A 102 9.25 -23.51 -4.89
CA VAL A 102 10.71 -23.57 -4.71
C VAL A 102 11.16 -24.88 -4.08
N ARG A 103 10.69 -25.21 -2.87
CA ARG A 103 11.10 -26.45 -2.20
C ARG A 103 10.52 -27.70 -2.86
N GLY A 104 9.30 -27.65 -3.39
CA GLY A 104 8.71 -28.79 -4.09
C GLY A 104 9.47 -29.14 -5.36
N SER A 105 9.82 -28.16 -6.19
CA SER A 105 10.63 -28.41 -7.40
C SER A 105 12.03 -28.93 -7.03
N ALA A 106 12.68 -28.35 -6.03
CA ALA A 106 13.97 -28.84 -5.53
C ALA A 106 13.85 -30.29 -5.00
N GLY A 107 12.74 -30.62 -4.33
CA GLY A 107 12.44 -31.97 -3.86
C GLY A 107 12.30 -32.96 -5.02
N ILE A 108 11.56 -32.61 -6.08
CA ILE A 108 11.39 -33.45 -7.27
C ILE A 108 12.75 -33.70 -7.95
N VAL A 109 13.53 -32.65 -8.18
CA VAL A 109 14.87 -32.77 -8.77
C VAL A 109 15.78 -33.62 -7.87
N GLY A 110 15.70 -33.45 -6.56
CA GLY A 110 16.42 -34.28 -5.58
C GLY A 110 16.03 -35.76 -5.65
N LEU A 111 14.74 -36.07 -5.76
CA LEU A 111 14.25 -37.44 -5.92
C LEU A 111 14.73 -38.07 -7.23
N ILE A 112 14.70 -37.33 -8.33
CA ILE A 112 15.24 -37.78 -9.63
C ILE A 112 16.75 -38.02 -9.50
N GLY A 113 17.49 -37.12 -8.85
CA GLY A 113 18.93 -37.28 -8.62
C GLY A 113 19.26 -38.51 -7.76
N LEU A 114 18.48 -38.78 -6.71
CA LEU A 114 18.59 -39.99 -5.91
C LEU A 114 18.30 -41.26 -6.73
N GLY A 115 17.30 -41.20 -7.62
CA GLY A 115 16.99 -42.28 -8.56
C GLY A 115 18.13 -42.52 -9.55
N ALA A 116 18.63 -41.47 -10.18
CA ALA A 116 19.76 -41.52 -11.11
C ALA A 116 21.03 -42.07 -10.44
N ARG A 117 21.26 -41.70 -9.17
CA ARG A 117 22.35 -42.25 -8.37
C ARG A 117 22.22 -43.75 -8.15
N LYS A 118 21.00 -44.29 -7.99
CA LYS A 118 20.78 -45.74 -7.87
C LYS A 118 21.07 -46.50 -9.16
N LEU A 119 20.89 -45.88 -10.33
CA LEU A 119 21.19 -46.51 -11.63
C LEU A 119 22.70 -46.66 -11.87
N HIS A 120 23.51 -45.77 -11.27
CA HIS A 120 24.97 -45.86 -11.30
C HIS A 120 25.49 -46.74 -10.17
N VAL A 121 25.33 -48.05 -10.32
CA VAL A 121 25.96 -49.03 -9.44
C VAL A 121 27.44 -49.15 -9.85
N GLY A 122 28.37 -49.04 -8.90
CA GLY A 122 29.83 -49.03 -9.16
C GLY A 122 30.43 -50.32 -9.72
N SER A 123 29.64 -51.18 -10.34
CA SER A 123 30.05 -52.40 -11.02
C SER A 123 30.21 -52.15 -12.52
N LEU A 124 31.37 -52.54 -13.06
CA LEU A 124 31.69 -52.41 -14.49
C LEU A 124 30.61 -53.02 -15.40
N HIS A 125 30.01 -54.13 -14.98
CA HIS A 125 28.99 -54.85 -15.75
C HIS A 125 27.74 -54.00 -16.02
N VAL A 126 27.31 -53.18 -15.05
CA VAL A 126 26.11 -52.33 -15.21
C VAL A 126 26.33 -51.27 -16.29
N TYR A 127 27.53 -50.70 -16.36
CA TYR A 127 27.89 -49.75 -17.41
C TYR A 127 27.89 -50.39 -18.81
N VAL A 128 28.38 -51.63 -18.92
CA VAL A 128 28.38 -52.37 -20.19
C VAL A 128 26.95 -52.64 -20.67
N TYR A 129 26.02 -53.00 -19.77
CA TYR A 129 24.62 -53.18 -20.13
C TYR A 129 23.97 -51.89 -20.62
N TRP A 130 24.20 -50.76 -19.95
CA TRP A 130 23.71 -49.45 -20.41
C TRP A 130 24.25 -49.06 -21.79
N PHE A 131 25.53 -49.36 -22.06
CA PHE A 131 26.13 -49.13 -23.37
C PHE A 131 25.48 -49.98 -24.47
N LEU A 132 25.29 -51.28 -24.22
CA LEU A 132 24.66 -52.18 -25.19
C LEU A 132 23.20 -51.79 -25.47
N ILE A 133 22.44 -51.43 -24.43
CA ILE A 133 21.07 -50.91 -24.59
C ILE A 133 21.08 -49.66 -25.46
N GLY A 134 21.97 -48.70 -25.18
CA GLY A 134 22.11 -47.47 -25.96
C GLY A 134 22.47 -47.74 -27.43
N LEU A 135 23.35 -48.69 -27.69
CA LEU A 135 23.73 -49.11 -29.04
C LEU A 135 22.54 -49.70 -29.81
N ILE A 136 21.79 -50.62 -29.19
CA ILE A 136 20.60 -51.23 -29.79
C ILE A 136 19.54 -50.17 -30.09
N LEU A 137 19.27 -49.26 -29.14
CA LEU A 137 18.28 -48.21 -29.29
C LEU A 137 18.66 -47.24 -30.42
N PHE A 138 19.94 -46.86 -30.48
CA PHE A 138 20.47 -45.99 -31.54
C PHE A 138 20.39 -46.66 -32.91
N SER A 139 20.76 -47.94 -33.01
CA SER A 139 20.64 -48.70 -34.26
C SER A 139 19.18 -48.83 -34.71
N ALA A 140 18.25 -49.11 -33.80
CA ALA A 140 16.82 -49.16 -34.12
C ALA A 140 16.29 -47.82 -34.64
N PHE A 141 16.70 -46.71 -34.02
CA PHE A 141 16.36 -45.37 -34.48
C PHE A 141 16.96 -45.05 -35.85
N ALA A 142 18.25 -45.36 -36.07
CA ALA A 142 18.92 -45.12 -37.34
C ALA A 142 18.36 -45.96 -38.50
N LEU A 143 17.83 -47.15 -38.20
CA LEU A 143 17.14 -48.03 -39.15
C LEU A 143 15.68 -47.63 -39.39
N GLY A 144 15.16 -46.61 -38.69
CA GLY A 144 13.79 -46.12 -38.86
C GLY A 144 12.72 -47.06 -38.28
N TRP A 145 13.06 -47.84 -37.25
CA TRP A 145 12.09 -48.71 -36.55
C TRP A 145 11.13 -47.94 -35.62
N PHE A 146 11.37 -46.64 -35.43
CA PHE A 146 10.52 -45.68 -34.70
C PHE A 146 10.38 -44.41 -35.53
#